data_AF-A0A183DUE2-F1
#
_entry.id   AF-A0A183DUE2-F1
#
_cell.length_a   1.000
_cell.length_b   1.000
_cell.length_c   1.000
_cell.angle_alpha   90.00
_cell.angle_beta   90.00
_cell.angle_gamma   90.00
#
_symmetry.space_group_name_H-M   'P 1'
#
loop_
_entity.id
_entity.type
_entity.pdbx_description
1 polymer ?
#
loop_
_entity_poly.entity_id
_entity_poly.type
_entity_poly.pdbx_seq_one_letter_code
_entity_poly.pdbx_strand_id
1 'polypeptide(L)'
;MAQSDQQSKVPGQNDPSVLPLEGVRPEQKPFFEMIEMINKKSKNLQKRKKRLEKFGRNLRLGRAITDDQANAYDKLSEVERQLIFLHQLKKIYISETRKSAHSKTAQKKVRQIPICTVK
;
A
#
# COMPACT_ATOMS: atom_id res chain seq x y z
N MET A 1 -1.84 -25.98 -49.59
CA MET A 1 -1.74 -24.79 -48.73
C MET A 1 -1.51 -25.29 -47.31
N ALA A 2 -0.25 -25.62 -46.97
CA ALA A 2 0.74 -24.76 -46.31
C ALA A 2 0.44 -24.58 -44.80
N GLN A 3 1.19 -25.32 -43.98
CA GLN A 3 1.35 -25.16 -42.54
C GLN A 3 2.13 -23.87 -42.23
N SER A 4 1.82 -23.23 -41.10
CA SER A 4 2.71 -22.33 -40.32
C SER A 4 2.14 -22.31 -38.89
N ASP A 5 2.78 -22.88 -37.87
CA ASP A 5 3.87 -22.31 -37.06
C ASP A 5 3.51 -20.94 -36.46
N GLN A 6 3.81 -20.56 -35.22
CA GLN A 6 4.24 -21.15 -33.95
C GLN A 6 4.21 -19.98 -32.96
N GLN A 7 3.96 -20.25 -31.66
CA GLN A 7 4.49 -19.53 -30.48
C GLN A 7 4.24 -18.00 -30.35
N SER A 8 3.71 -17.48 -29.24
CA SER A 8 4.42 -17.51 -27.95
C SER A 8 3.50 -17.15 -26.78
N LYS A 9 3.57 -18.04 -25.80
CA LYS A 9 3.15 -17.90 -24.41
C LYS A 9 4.10 -16.91 -23.72
N VAL A 10 3.59 -15.84 -23.11
CA VAL A 10 4.33 -15.09 -22.08
C VAL A 10 3.43 -14.94 -20.85
N PRO A 11 3.60 -15.78 -19.82
CA PRO A 11 3.01 -15.58 -18.52
C PRO A 11 4.02 -14.83 -17.64
N GLY A 12 3.55 -13.81 -16.91
CA GLY A 12 4.29 -13.24 -15.78
C GLY A 12 5.13 -12.01 -16.12
N GLN A 13 4.47 -10.85 -16.17
CA GLN A 13 5.11 -9.65 -15.62
C GLN A 13 4.94 -9.70 -14.11
N ASN A 14 5.97 -10.25 -13.45
CA ASN A 14 6.18 -10.08 -12.02
C ASN A 14 6.55 -8.62 -11.77
N ASP A 15 5.61 -7.84 -11.27
CA ASP A 15 5.93 -6.59 -10.58
C ASP A 15 6.88 -6.91 -9.40
N PRO A 16 8.08 -6.33 -9.31
CA PRO A 16 9.06 -6.62 -8.25
C PRO A 16 8.66 -6.10 -6.86
N SER A 17 7.38 -5.78 -6.64
CA SER A 17 6.84 -5.26 -5.38
C SER A 17 5.93 -6.23 -4.62
N VAL A 18 5.69 -7.44 -5.14
CA VAL A 18 4.91 -8.46 -4.42
C VAL A 18 5.86 -9.43 -3.73
N LEU A 19 6.16 -9.13 -2.45
CA LEU A 19 6.88 -10.06 -1.58
C LEU A 19 6.03 -11.35 -1.40
N PRO A 20 6.63 -12.56 -1.49
CA PRO A 20 5.92 -13.82 -1.31
C PRO A 20 5.24 -13.91 0.07
N LEU A 21 3.94 -14.22 0.08
CA LEU A 21 3.06 -14.32 1.26
C LEU A 21 3.14 -15.71 1.93
N GLU A 22 4.31 -16.33 2.01
CA GLU A 22 4.50 -17.59 2.74
C GLU A 22 4.97 -17.27 4.16
N GLY A 23 4.06 -17.35 5.14
CA GLY A 23 4.39 -17.29 6.57
C GLY A 23 4.06 -16.00 7.31
N VAL A 24 2.88 -15.41 7.07
CA VAL A 24 2.37 -14.32 7.93
C VAL A 24 2.15 -14.87 9.34
N ARG A 25 3.07 -14.55 10.25
CA ARG A 25 2.92 -14.90 11.67
C ARG A 25 1.61 -14.29 12.20
N PRO A 26 0.89 -14.93 13.13
CA PRO A 26 -0.37 -14.39 13.66
C PRO A 26 -0.22 -12.96 14.23
N GLU A 27 0.96 -12.59 14.73
CA GLU A 27 1.28 -11.22 15.17
C GLU A 27 1.26 -10.15 14.05
N GLN A 28 1.38 -10.55 12.78
CA GLN A 28 1.42 -9.65 11.61
C GLN A 28 0.05 -9.46 10.94
N LYS A 29 -0.94 -10.29 11.28
CA LYS A 29 -2.30 -10.24 10.72
C LYS A 29 -3.01 -8.88 10.90
N PRO A 30 -3.01 -8.24 12.09
CA PRO A 30 -3.64 -6.92 12.25
C PRO A 30 -2.91 -5.81 11.48
N PHE A 31 -1.59 -5.93 11.29
CA PHE A 31 -0.82 -4.97 10.49
C PHE A 31 -1.15 -5.07 9.00
N PHE A 32 -1.32 -6.29 8.50
CA PHE A 32 -1.71 -6.54 7.12
C PHE A 32 -3.10 -5.98 6.83
N GLU A 33 -4.07 -6.27 7.70
CA GLU A 33 -5.45 -5.76 7.59
C GLU A 33 -5.49 -4.22 7.58
N MET A 34 -4.69 -3.58 8.44
CA MET A 34 -4.60 -2.12 8.48
C MET A 34 -4.02 -1.54 7.18
N ILE A 35 -2.96 -2.14 6.62
CA ILE A 35 -2.36 -1.70 5.35
C ILE A 35 -3.35 -1.88 4.20
N GLU A 36 -4.07 -3.00 4.14
CA GLU A 36 -5.10 -3.23 3.14
C GLU A 36 -6.23 -2.20 3.24
N MET A 37 -6.69 -1.90 4.45
CA MET A 37 -7.69 -0.86 4.69
C MET A 37 -7.21 0.52 4.21
N ILE A 38 -5.97 0.90 4.54
CA ILE A 38 -5.37 2.17 4.09
C ILE A 38 -5.30 2.20 2.56
N ASN A 39 -4.87 1.12 1.91
CA ASN A 39 -4.80 1.03 0.45
C ASN A 39 -6.20 1.15 -0.20
N LYS A 40 -7.20 0.46 0.34
CA LYS A 40 -8.59 0.51 -0.14
C LYS A 40 -9.15 1.93 -0.03
N LYS A 41 -8.94 2.59 1.11
CA LYS A 41 -9.39 3.97 1.35
C LYS A 41 -8.69 4.96 0.42
N SER A 42 -7.37 4.82 0.25
CA SER A 42 -6.58 5.64 -0.68
C SER A 42 -7.08 5.50 -2.13
N LYS A 43 -7.31 4.28 -2.61
CA LYS A 43 -7.83 4.02 -3.96
C LYS A 43 -9.20 4.68 -4.19
N ASN A 44 -10.08 4.64 -3.18
CA ASN A 44 -11.40 5.29 -3.25
C ASN A 44 -11.29 6.82 -3.29
N LEU A 45 -10.42 7.40 -2.46
CA LEU A 45 -10.18 8.85 -2.47
C LEU A 45 -9.52 9.33 -3.76
N GLN A 46 -8.59 8.56 -4.35
CA GLN A 46 -8.02 8.88 -5.66
C GLN A 46 -9.08 8.88 -6.77
N LYS A 47 -10.00 7.90 -6.77
CA LYS A 47 -11.14 7.89 -7.70
C LYS A 47 -12.03 9.11 -7.50
N ARG A 48 -12.29 9.49 -6.24
CA ARG A 48 -13.07 10.70 -5.92
C ARG A 48 -12.36 11.97 -6.41
N LYS A 49 -11.07 12.12 -6.12
CA LYS A 49 -10.22 13.23 -6.60
C LYS A 49 -10.33 13.41 -8.10
N LYS A 50 -10.12 12.34 -8.89
CA LYS A 50 -10.23 12.38 -10.36
C LYS A 50 -11.60 12.88 -10.85
N ARG A 51 -12.69 12.52 -10.16
CA ARG A 51 -14.04 13.01 -10.50
C ARG A 51 -14.19 14.49 -10.19
N LEU A 52 -13.74 14.95 -9.02
CA LEU A 52 -13.81 16.36 -8.62
C LEU A 52 -12.96 17.24 -9.55
N GLU A 53 -11.76 16.80 -9.91
CA GLU A 53 -10.94 17.50 -10.90
C GLU A 53 -11.63 17.61 -12.27
N LYS A 54 -12.42 16.60 -12.66
CA LYS A 54 -13.22 16.67 -13.89
C LYS A 54 -14.29 17.76 -13.80
N PHE A 55 -14.96 17.92 -12.65
CA PHE A 55 -15.90 19.01 -12.43
C PHE A 55 -15.22 20.38 -12.50
N GLY A 56 -14.08 20.55 -11.84
CA GLY A 56 -13.30 21.79 -11.91
C GLY A 56 -12.83 22.11 -13.33
N ARG A 57 -12.40 21.10 -14.11
CA ARG A 57 -12.06 21.29 -15.54
C ARG A 57 -13.27 21.70 -16.36
N ASN A 58 -14.43 21.07 -16.16
CA ASN A 58 -15.65 21.42 -16.86
C ASN A 58 -16.07 22.87 -16.55
N LEU A 59 -16.01 23.28 -15.28
CA LEU A 59 -16.30 24.66 -14.85
C LEU A 59 -15.38 25.67 -15.53
N ARG A 60 -14.07 25.40 -15.56
CA ARG A 60 -13.08 26.28 -16.24
C ARG A 60 -13.28 26.38 -17.74
N LEU A 61 -13.80 25.31 -18.36
CA LEU A 61 -14.12 25.27 -19.79
C LEU A 61 -15.50 25.86 -20.10
N GLY A 62 -16.21 26.43 -19.13
CA GLY A 62 -17.56 26.97 -19.30
C GLY A 62 -18.61 25.91 -19.60
N ARG A 63 -18.33 24.63 -19.31
CA ARG A 63 -19.30 23.54 -19.51
C ARG A 63 -20.30 23.54 -18.37
N ALA A 64 -21.56 23.23 -18.70
CA ALA A 64 -22.60 23.08 -17.71
C ALA A 64 -22.23 22.00 -16.68
N ILE A 65 -22.23 22.40 -15.41
CA ILE A 65 -22.14 21.52 -14.25
C ILE A 65 -23.33 21.84 -13.34
N THR A 66 -23.76 20.87 -12.54
CA THR A 66 -24.83 21.11 -11.56
C THR A 66 -24.26 21.81 -10.31
N ASP A 67 -25.13 22.46 -9.53
CA ASP A 67 -24.74 23.06 -8.26
C ASP A 67 -24.15 22.02 -7.29
N ASP A 68 -24.69 20.80 -7.29
CA ASP A 68 -24.13 19.68 -6.53
C ASP A 68 -22.70 19.34 -6.95
N GLN A 69 -22.39 19.42 -8.24
CA GLN A 69 -21.03 19.17 -8.76
C GLN A 69 -20.07 20.29 -8.40
N ALA A 70 -20.54 21.54 -8.40
CA ALA A 70 -19.77 22.70 -7.93
C ALA A 70 -19.46 22.58 -6.43
N ASN A 71 -20.49 22.35 -5.61
CA ASN A 71 -20.36 22.12 -4.17
C ASN A 71 -19.47 20.91 -3.84
N ALA A 72 -19.52 19.86 -4.67
CA ALA A 72 -18.64 18.71 -4.51
C ALA A 72 -17.17 19.05 -4.85
N TYR A 73 -16.95 19.89 -5.87
CA TYR A 73 -15.61 20.34 -6.27
C TYR A 73 -14.93 21.15 -5.17
N ASP A 74 -15.67 21.95 -4.40
CA ASP A 74 -15.12 22.70 -3.26
C ASP A 74 -14.47 21.79 -2.20
N LYS A 75 -14.94 20.54 -2.10
CA LYS A 75 -14.38 19.52 -1.20
C LYS A 75 -13.11 18.86 -1.73
N LEU A 76 -12.58 19.26 -2.89
CA LEU A 76 -11.38 18.68 -3.48
C LEU A 76 -10.16 18.83 -2.57
N SER A 77 -9.95 20.01 -1.98
CA SER A 77 -8.82 20.26 -1.08
C SER A 77 -8.85 19.36 0.15
N GLU A 78 -10.05 19.04 0.66
CA GLU A 78 -10.23 18.11 1.77
C GLU A 78 -9.81 16.68 1.37
N VAL A 79 -10.23 16.22 0.19
CA VAL A 79 -9.85 14.90 -0.34
C VAL A 79 -8.33 14.80 -0.52
N GLU A 80 -7.67 15.86 -0.97
CA GLU A 80 -6.21 15.91 -1.11
C GLU A 80 -5.50 15.82 0.25
N ARG A 81 -5.97 16.57 1.25
CA ARG A 81 -5.45 16.45 2.63
C ARG A 81 -5.61 15.04 3.19
N GLN A 82 -6.76 14.40 2.96
CA GLN A 82 -7.00 13.02 3.40
C GLN A 82 -6.04 12.02 2.71
N LEU A 83 -5.73 12.22 1.42
CA LEU A 83 -4.77 11.38 0.70
C LEU A 83 -3.35 11.53 1.26
N ILE A 84 -2.92 12.76 1.54
CA ILE A 84 -1.62 13.05 2.15
C ILE A 84 -1.52 12.36 3.52
N PHE A 85 -2.56 12.49 4.34
CA PHE A 85 -2.63 11.85 5.65
C PHE A 85 -2.50 10.32 5.55
N LEU A 86 -3.26 9.67 4.65
CA LEU A 86 -3.16 8.21 4.46
C LEU A 86 -1.78 7.76 3.98
N HIS A 87 -1.12 8.57 3.16
CA HIS A 87 0.25 8.28 2.71
C HIS A 87 1.24 8.36 3.86
N GLN A 88 1.14 9.40 4.71
CA GLN A 88 1.95 9.53 5.91
C GLN A 88 1.71 8.38 6.89
N LEU A 89 0.44 8.03 7.12
CA LEU A 89 0.05 6.91 7.98
C LEU A 89 0.66 5.60 7.48
N LYS A 90 0.54 5.30 6.18
CA LYS A 90 1.16 4.11 5.57
C LYS A 90 2.67 4.06 5.81
N LYS A 91 3.38 5.19 5.66
CA LYS A 91 4.82 5.26 5.91
C LYS A 91 5.17 4.92 7.36
N ILE A 92 4.42 5.47 8.32
CA ILE A 92 4.61 5.19 9.75
C ILE A 92 4.44 3.70 10.02
N TYR A 93 3.32 3.10 9.57
CA TYR A 93 3.05 1.67 9.75
C TYR A 93 4.14 0.77 9.14
N ILE A 94 4.65 1.10 7.95
CA ILE A 94 5.75 0.35 7.32
C ILE A 94 7.07 0.54 8.10
N SER A 95 7.35 1.73 8.62
CA SER A 95 8.57 1.97 9.39
C SER A 95 8.56 1.23 10.73
N GLU A 96 7.45 1.20 11.44
CA GLU A 96 7.33 0.52 12.74
C GLU A 96 7.40 -1.01 12.61
N THR A 97 6.81 -1.57 11.55
CA THR A 97 6.93 -3.00 11.24
C THR A 97 8.36 -3.42 10.87
N ARG A 98 9.15 -2.54 10.25
CA ARG A 98 10.57 -2.81 9.97
C ARG A 98 11.45 -2.74 11.23
N LYS A 99 11.20 -1.78 12.11
CA LYS A 99 11.94 -1.64 13.38
C LYS A 99 11.73 -2.84 14.31
N SER A 100 10.49 -3.34 14.41
CA SER A 100 10.19 -4.52 15.25
C SER A 100 10.87 -5.80 14.73
N ALA A 101 11.04 -5.94 13.41
CA ALA A 101 11.74 -7.08 12.81
C ALA A 101 13.26 -7.09 13.09
N HIS A 102 13.92 -5.94 13.27
CA HIS A 102 15.35 -5.86 13.55
C HIS A 102 15.72 -5.95 15.04
N SER A 103 14.77 -5.77 15.96
CA SER A 103 15.03 -5.91 17.40
C SER A 103 15.18 -7.36 17.88
N LYS A 104 14.66 -8.35 17.12
CA LYS A 104 14.62 -9.77 17.53
C LYS A 104 15.89 -10.57 17.17
N THR A 105 16.83 -10.03 16.39
CA THR A 105 18.07 -10.70 15.99
C THR A 105 19.26 -10.49 16.94
N ALA A 106 19.13 -9.63 17.96
CA ALA A 106 20.23 -9.30 18.87
C ALA A 106 20.33 -10.13 20.17
N GLN A 107 19.38 -11.04 20.44
CA GLN A 107 19.30 -11.73 21.74
C GLN A 107 19.59 -13.26 21.72
N LYS A 108 20.40 -13.76 20.79
CA LYS A 108 20.84 -15.17 20.84
C LYS A 108 22.35 -15.31 20.91
N LYS A 109 22.95 -14.75 21.97
CA LYS A 109 24.30 -15.11 22.42
C LYS A 109 24.43 -14.96 23.94
N VAL A 110 23.54 -15.63 24.68
CA VAL A 110 23.80 -15.91 26.10
C VAL A 110 24.88 -16.98 26.14
N ARG A 111 26.01 -16.61 26.74
CA ARG A 111 27.27 -17.34 26.79
C ARG A 111 27.05 -18.72 27.43
N GLN A 112 27.51 -19.79 26.76
CA GLN A 112 27.78 -21.05 27.42
C GLN A 112 28.85 -20.79 28.49
N ILE A 113 28.50 -20.99 29.76
CA ILE A 113 29.46 -21.06 30.85
C ILE A 113 29.91 -22.53 30.92
N PRO A 114 31.20 -22.84 30.75
CA PRO A 114 31.67 -24.20 30.95
C PRO A 114 31.58 -24.56 32.44
N ILE A 115 30.85 -25.62 32.74
CA ILE A 115 30.78 -26.23 34.07
C ILE A 115 32.13 -26.92 34.30
N CYS A 116 32.97 -26.37 35.18
CA CYS A 116 34.17 -27.04 35.64
C CYS A 116 33.79 -28.20 36.57
N THR A 117 34.07 -29.42 36.11
CA THR A 117 34.03 -30.65 36.90
C THR A 117 35.19 -30.64 37.90
N VAL A 118 34.89 -30.79 39.20
CA VAL A 118 35.90 -31.04 40.23
C VAL A 118 35.92 -32.55 40.51
N LYS A 119 37.12 -33.12 40.51
CA LYS A 119 37.42 -34.54 40.73
C LYS A 119 37.25 -34.94 42.19
#